data_AF-U9U9Q0-F1
#
_entry.id   AF-U9U9Q0-F1
#
_cell.length_a   1.000
_cell.length_b   1.000
_cell.length_c   1.000
_cell.angle_alpha   90.00
_cell.angle_beta   90.00
_cell.angle_gamma   90.00
#
_symmetry.space_group_name_H-M   'P 1'
#
loop_
_entity.id
_entity.type
_entity.pdbx_description
1 polymer ?
#
loop_
_entity_poly.entity_id
_entity_poly.type
_entity_poly.pdbx_seq_one_letter_code
_entity_poly.pdbx_strand_id
1 'polypeptide(L)'
;SKWIDKINENCKCALSGLYLPYEFKLLLRGSSDGFSPSIFHSLCEYKFKTVTFIKIKGTDEILGGYNPIIWETTKNWGEAKDSFIFSLKNKKNIIEDEKISYVKEVDSALNYGKNYGPSFVPLMNVVLNIN
;
A
#
# COMPACT_ATOMS: atom_id res chain seq x y z
N SER A 1 -2.51 9.17 7.81
CA SER A 1 -1.68 9.24 9.02
C SER A 1 -2.16 8.26 10.08
N LYS A 2 -3.44 8.33 10.51
CA LYS A 2 -4.01 7.47 11.57
C LYS A 2 -3.65 5.98 11.51
N TRP A 3 -3.76 5.32 10.35
CA TRP A 3 -3.42 3.89 10.21
C TRP A 3 -1.92 3.60 10.34
N ILE A 4 -1.06 4.50 9.85
CA ILE A 4 0.40 4.36 9.92
C ILE A 4 0.88 4.65 11.35
N ASP A 5 0.37 5.73 11.95
CA ASP A 5 0.75 6.19 13.28
C ASP A 5 0.06 5.43 14.41
N LYS A 6 -0.93 4.58 14.08
CA LYS A 6 -1.81 3.89 15.03
C LYS A 6 -2.41 4.84 16.08
N ILE A 7 -2.83 6.02 15.62
CA ILE A 7 -3.36 7.05 16.51
C ILE A 7 -4.77 6.68 16.96
N ASN A 8 -4.94 6.56 18.28
CA ASN A 8 -6.26 6.43 18.90
C ASN A 8 -6.99 7.78 18.90
N GLU A 9 -8.33 7.74 18.83
CA GLU A 9 -9.21 8.92 18.72
C GLU A 9 -9.05 9.96 19.86
N ASN A 10 -8.38 9.58 20.94
CA ASN A 10 -8.09 10.45 22.10
C ASN A 10 -6.91 11.42 21.89
N CYS A 11 -6.12 11.29 20.81
CA CYS A 11 -5.04 12.24 20.54
C CYS A 11 -5.59 13.55 19.93
N LYS A 12 -5.35 14.69 20.59
CA LYS A 12 -5.77 16.03 20.14
C LYS A 12 -5.40 16.34 18.67
N CYS A 13 -4.29 15.81 18.17
CA CYS A 13 -3.86 15.98 16.78
C CYS A 13 -4.82 15.31 15.78
N ALA A 14 -5.39 14.15 16.14
CA ALA A 14 -6.29 13.35 15.30
C ALA A 14 -7.67 14.00 15.07
N LEU A 15 -8.05 14.93 15.96
CA LEU A 15 -9.35 15.62 15.97
C LEU A 15 -9.43 16.76 14.96
N SER A 16 -8.28 17.25 14.44
CA SER A 16 -8.25 18.42 13.56
C SER A 16 -8.60 18.13 12.10
N GLY A 17 -8.73 16.85 11.69
CA GLY A 17 -8.93 16.47 10.28
C GLY A 17 -7.76 16.82 9.35
N LEU A 18 -6.74 17.53 9.85
CA LEU A 18 -5.63 18.15 9.11
C LEU A 18 -4.27 17.58 9.51
N TYR A 19 -4.23 16.58 10.40
CA TYR A 19 -2.98 15.95 10.81
C TYR A 19 -2.45 15.02 9.71
N LEU A 20 -1.65 15.58 8.83
CA LEU A 20 -0.89 14.88 7.80
C LEU A 20 0.60 15.25 7.93
N PRO A 21 1.35 14.66 8.87
CA PRO A 21 2.76 14.99 9.13
C PRO A 21 3.69 14.42 8.04
N TYR A 22 3.14 14.05 6.89
CA TYR A 22 3.79 13.28 5.84
C TYR A 22 3.83 14.09 4.56
N GLU A 23 5.03 14.21 4.01
CA GLU A 23 5.23 14.62 2.63
C GLU A 23 5.23 13.38 1.73
N PHE A 24 4.38 13.38 0.70
CA PHE A 24 4.30 12.29 -0.25
C PHE A 24 5.09 12.63 -1.51
N LYS A 25 6.08 11.80 -1.83
CA LYS A 25 6.77 11.83 -3.11
C LYS A 25 6.23 10.72 -4.01
N LEU A 26 5.76 11.09 -5.20
CA LEU A 26 5.39 10.11 -6.22
C LEU A 26 6.64 9.35 -6.68
N LEU A 27 6.62 8.02 -6.56
CA LEU A 27 7.67 7.13 -7.03
C LEU A 27 7.36 6.53 -8.41
N LEU A 28 6.12 6.08 -8.57
CA LEU A 28 5.64 5.38 -9.77
C LEU A 28 4.16 5.72 -9.98
N ARG A 29 3.79 6.00 -11.23
CA ARG A 29 2.40 6.12 -11.68
C ARG A 29 2.22 5.29 -12.93
N GLY A 30 1.43 4.21 -12.86
CA GLY A 30 1.29 3.28 -13.98
C GLY A 30 0.78 3.90 -15.29
N SER A 31 -0.04 4.97 -15.23
CA SER A 31 -0.49 5.69 -16.43
C SER A 31 0.60 6.50 -17.14
N SER A 32 1.73 6.75 -16.47
CA SER A 32 2.84 7.55 -16.99
C SER A 32 4.09 6.70 -17.19
N ASP A 33 4.41 5.85 -16.22
CA ASP A 33 5.63 5.04 -16.21
C ASP A 33 5.41 3.62 -16.76
N GLY A 34 4.17 3.14 -16.78
CA GLY A 34 3.80 1.76 -17.11
C GLY A 34 3.62 0.88 -15.86
N PHE A 35 3.06 -0.32 -16.07
CA PHE A 35 2.65 -1.22 -14.99
C PHE A 35 3.51 -2.48 -14.83
N SER A 36 4.62 -2.60 -15.56
CA SER A 36 5.41 -3.83 -15.50
C SER A 36 6.12 -3.99 -14.14
N PRO A 37 6.33 -5.23 -13.67
CA PRO A 37 7.19 -5.51 -12.53
C PRO A 37 8.59 -4.90 -12.66
N SER A 38 9.16 -4.91 -13.87
CA SER A 38 10.49 -4.33 -14.12
C SER A 38 10.53 -2.82 -13.87
N ILE A 39 9.47 -2.09 -14.23
CA ILE A 39 9.37 -0.64 -13.95
C ILE A 39 9.25 -0.41 -12.44
N PHE A 40 8.45 -1.23 -11.74
CA PHE A 40 8.37 -1.17 -10.29
C PHE A 40 9.73 -1.36 -9.63
N HIS A 41 10.46 -2.43 -9.95
CA HIS A 41 11.79 -2.67 -9.37
C HIS A 41 12.78 -1.56 -9.72
N SER A 42 12.74 -1.01 -10.94
CA SER A 42 13.61 0.11 -11.31
C SER A 42 13.37 1.40 -10.52
N LEU A 43 12.14 1.66 -10.09
CA LEU A 43 11.75 2.94 -9.44
C LEU A 43 11.61 2.84 -7.92
N CYS A 44 11.19 1.67 -7.44
CA CYS A 44 10.77 1.44 -6.05
C CYS A 44 11.71 0.54 -5.25
N GLU A 45 12.70 -0.12 -5.87
CA GLU A 45 13.70 -0.89 -5.13
C GLU A 45 14.49 0.03 -4.18
N TYR A 46 14.82 -0.50 -3.01
CA TYR A 46 15.45 0.20 -1.90
C TYR A 46 14.61 1.34 -1.27
N LYS A 47 13.34 1.50 -1.69
CA LYS A 47 12.40 2.44 -1.03
C LYS A 47 11.68 1.75 0.11
N PHE A 48 11.43 2.50 1.18
CA PHE A 48 10.72 2.08 2.38
C PHE A 48 9.62 3.09 2.72
N LYS A 49 8.70 2.73 3.63
CA LYS A 49 7.52 3.55 4.00
C LYS A 49 6.71 3.99 2.78
N THR A 50 6.42 3.04 1.89
CA THR A 50 5.68 3.28 0.65
C THR A 50 4.21 2.97 0.81
N VAL A 51 3.33 3.75 0.18
CA VAL A 51 1.90 3.44 0.05
C VAL A 51 1.59 3.20 -1.43
N THR A 52 0.90 2.11 -1.72
CA THR A 52 0.42 1.77 -3.07
C THR A 52 -1.07 2.04 -3.17
N PHE A 53 -1.49 2.64 -4.30
CA PHE A 53 -2.89 2.86 -4.64
C PHE A 53 -3.20 2.30 -6.01
N ILE A 54 -4.31 1.58 -6.12
CA ILE A 54 -4.80 0.95 -7.35
C ILE A 54 -6.26 1.31 -7.53
N LYS A 55 -6.55 2.06 -8.59
CA LYS A 55 -7.92 2.39 -8.96
C LYS A 55 -8.49 1.29 -9.84
N ILE A 56 -9.63 0.71 -9.44
CA ILE A 56 -10.30 -0.33 -10.20
C ILE A 56 -11.13 0.32 -11.32
N LYS A 57 -10.90 -0.10 -12.56
CA LYS A 57 -11.59 0.47 -13.73
C LYS A 57 -13.07 0.12 -13.67
N GLY A 58 -13.92 1.12 -13.89
CA GLY A 58 -15.38 0.94 -13.93
C GLY A 58 -16.04 0.87 -12.54
N THR A 59 -15.28 1.07 -11.47
CA THR A 59 -15.82 1.17 -10.11
C THR A 59 -15.30 2.43 -9.41
N ASP A 60 -15.92 2.72 -8.26
CA ASP A 60 -15.48 3.75 -7.33
C ASP A 60 -14.45 3.19 -6.32
N GLU A 61 -13.91 2.00 -6.54
CA GLU A 61 -13.04 1.31 -5.58
C GLU A 61 -11.56 1.64 -5.78
N ILE A 62 -10.87 1.89 -4.67
CA ILE A 62 -9.42 2.02 -4.59
C ILE A 62 -8.91 0.94 -3.63
N LEU A 63 -8.04 0.08 -4.15
CA LEU A 63 -7.30 -0.90 -3.35
C LEU A 63 -5.88 -0.39 -3.10
N GLY A 64 -5.25 -0.90 -2.05
CA GLY A 64 -3.87 -0.53 -1.79
C GLY A 64 -3.28 -1.22 -0.58
N GLY A 65 -2.07 -0.76 -0.23
CA GLY A 65 -1.36 -1.25 0.92
C GLY A 65 -0.18 -0.37 1.29
N TYR A 66 0.21 -0.46 2.56
CA TYR A 66 1.36 0.23 3.11
C TYR A 66 2.47 -0.78 3.41
N ASN A 67 3.65 -0.53 2.87
CA ASN A 67 4.86 -1.27 3.21
C ASN A 67 5.79 -0.37 4.05
N PRO A 68 6.03 -0.69 5.34
CA PRO A 68 6.93 0.07 6.19
C PRO A 68 8.42 -0.17 5.91
N ILE A 69 8.77 -1.32 5.32
CA ILE A 69 10.15 -1.75 5.13
C ILE A 69 10.61 -1.57 3.68
N ILE A 70 11.88 -1.88 3.43
CA ILE A 70 12.50 -1.74 2.11
C ILE A 70 11.90 -2.75 1.12
N TRP A 71 11.66 -2.33 -0.12
CA TRP A 71 11.51 -3.26 -1.24
C TRP A 71 12.90 -3.73 -1.70
N GLU A 72 13.17 -5.03 -1.67
CA GLU A 72 14.43 -5.61 -2.13
C GLU A 72 14.20 -6.93 -2.85
N THR A 73 14.89 -7.20 -3.95
CA THR A 73 14.74 -8.45 -4.71
C THR A 73 15.67 -9.59 -4.26
N THR A 74 16.51 -9.34 -3.25
CA THR A 74 17.51 -10.30 -2.73
C THR A 74 16.88 -11.46 -1.95
N LYS A 75 15.63 -11.30 -1.50
CA LYS A 75 14.85 -12.29 -0.75
C LYS A 75 13.54 -12.54 -1.48
N ASN A 76 12.91 -13.68 -1.19
CA ASN A 76 11.58 -13.98 -1.73
C ASN A 76 10.47 -13.32 -0.91
N TRP A 77 10.67 -13.18 0.40
CA TRP A 77 9.67 -12.72 1.36
C TRP A 77 10.20 -11.61 2.26
N GLY A 78 9.33 -10.67 2.61
CA GLY A 78 9.62 -9.57 3.52
C GLY A 78 8.85 -9.65 4.83
N GLU A 79 9.57 -9.50 5.94
CA GLU A 79 9.01 -9.48 7.28
C GLU A 79 8.47 -8.08 7.63
N ALA A 80 7.15 -7.88 7.64
CA ALA A 80 6.57 -6.54 7.77
C ALA A 80 5.36 -6.50 8.72
N LYS A 81 5.62 -6.48 10.03
CA LYS A 81 4.58 -6.44 11.08
C LYS A 81 3.59 -5.27 10.94
N ASP A 82 4.09 -4.09 10.56
CA ASP A 82 3.29 -2.87 10.45
C ASP A 82 2.74 -2.65 9.03
N SER A 83 2.85 -3.65 8.16
CA SER A 83 2.21 -3.65 6.84
C SER A 83 0.71 -3.89 6.97
N PHE A 84 -0.05 -3.30 6.06
CA PHE A 84 -1.49 -3.48 5.96
C PHE A 84 -1.96 -3.26 4.53
N ILE A 85 -3.09 -3.87 4.20
CA ILE A 85 -3.84 -3.59 2.98
C ILE A 85 -5.13 -2.85 3.29
N PHE A 86 -5.67 -2.15 2.31
CA PHE A 86 -6.93 -1.45 2.44
C PHE A 86 -7.78 -1.50 1.17
N SER A 87 -9.08 -1.33 1.35
CA SER A 87 -10.05 -1.02 0.30
C SER A 87 -10.83 0.23 0.70
N LEU A 88 -10.99 1.15 -0.25
CA LEU A 88 -11.73 2.40 -0.09
C LEU A 88 -12.79 2.49 -1.18
N LYS A 89 -14.01 2.83 -0.79
CA LYS A 89 -15.06 3.22 -1.72
C LYS A 89 -15.07 4.74 -1.87
N ASN A 90 -14.55 5.22 -2.99
CA ASN A 90 -14.41 6.64 -3.30
C ASN A 90 -15.44 7.10 -4.34
N LYS A 91 -16.56 7.67 -3.87
CA LYS A 91 -17.60 8.21 -4.74
C LYS A 91 -17.47 9.73 -4.79
N LYS A 92 -17.21 10.28 -5.98
CA LYS A 92 -17.07 11.74 -6.20
C LYS A 92 -16.09 12.42 -5.23
N ASN A 93 -14.93 11.80 -4.98
CA ASN A 93 -13.89 12.28 -4.06
C ASN A 93 -14.29 12.27 -2.58
N ILE A 94 -15.32 11.51 -2.22
CA ILE A 94 -15.74 11.27 -0.85
C ILE A 94 -15.55 9.77 -0.56
N ILE A 95 -14.84 9.47 0.51
CA ILE A 95 -14.71 8.09 1.01
C ILE A 95 -16.00 7.74 1.74
N GLU A 96 -16.78 6.80 1.20
CA GLU A 96 -18.04 6.32 1.79
C GLU A 96 -17.85 5.09 2.68
N ASP A 97 -16.85 4.27 2.38
CA ASP A 97 -16.53 3.04 3.11
C ASP A 97 -15.00 2.84 3.12
N GLU A 98 -14.48 2.40 4.26
CA GLU A 98 -13.06 2.11 4.46
C GLU A 98 -12.89 0.75 5.16
N LYS A 99 -12.01 -0.09 4.60
CA LYS A 99 -11.65 -1.37 5.18
C LYS A 99 -10.15 -1.47 5.24
N ILE A 100 -9.63 -1.90 6.38
CA ILE A 100 -8.22 -2.14 6.62
C ILE A 100 -8.01 -3.57 7.10
N SER A 101 -6.96 -4.21 6.62
CA SER A 101 -6.54 -5.54 7.09
C SER A 101 -5.04 -5.52 7.37
N TYR A 102 -4.69 -5.88 8.60
CA TYR A 102 -3.31 -5.97 9.06
C TYR A 102 -2.75 -7.37 8.82
N VAL A 103 -1.43 -7.43 8.72
CA VAL A 103 -0.69 -8.70 8.57
C VAL A 103 -0.98 -9.66 9.72
N LYS A 104 -1.19 -10.93 9.37
CA LYS A 104 -1.30 -12.05 10.32
C LYS A 104 0.00 -12.84 10.42
N GLU A 105 0.61 -13.15 9.28
CA GLU A 105 1.90 -13.84 9.19
C GLU A 105 2.99 -12.83 8.87
N VAL A 106 3.74 -12.46 9.90
CA VAL A 106 4.70 -11.36 9.82
C VAL A 106 5.86 -11.69 8.88
N ASP A 107 6.37 -12.93 8.89
CA ASP A 107 7.55 -13.39 8.16
C ASP A 107 7.37 -13.46 6.64
N SER A 108 6.12 -13.47 6.16
CA SER A 108 5.77 -13.58 4.73
C SER A 108 4.83 -12.47 4.26
N ALA A 109 4.84 -11.32 4.94
CA ALA A 109 3.91 -10.22 4.70
C ALA A 109 4.02 -9.59 3.30
N LEU A 110 5.19 -9.69 2.66
CA LEU A 110 5.47 -9.12 1.35
C LEU A 110 6.12 -10.16 0.45
N ASN A 111 5.77 -10.15 -0.83
CA ASN A 111 6.44 -10.95 -1.86
C ASN A 111 7.31 -10.04 -2.72
N TYR A 112 8.60 -10.35 -2.75
CA TYR A 112 9.63 -9.57 -3.44
C TYR A 112 10.07 -10.16 -4.77
N GLY A 113 9.38 -11.20 -5.25
CA GLY A 113 9.72 -11.84 -6.49
C GLY A 113 9.81 -10.81 -7.64
N LYS A 114 10.91 -10.85 -8.39
CA LYS A 114 11.20 -9.96 -9.52
C LYS A 114 10.12 -9.89 -10.60
N ASN A 115 9.25 -10.90 -10.65
CA ASN A 115 8.14 -10.99 -11.59
C ASN A 115 6.84 -10.35 -11.06
N TYR A 116 6.87 -9.79 -9.86
CA TYR A 116 5.74 -9.10 -9.22
C TYR A 116 6.08 -7.63 -9.01
N GLY A 117 5.06 -6.77 -9.07
CA GLY A 117 5.15 -5.41 -8.58
C GLY A 117 4.97 -5.36 -7.06
N PRO A 118 4.27 -4.35 -6.51
CA PRO A 118 4.00 -4.32 -5.07
C PRO A 118 3.04 -5.45 -4.70
N SER A 119 3.54 -6.45 -3.96
CA SER A 119 2.77 -7.63 -3.58
C SER A 119 2.71 -7.77 -2.05
N PHE A 120 1.50 -7.63 -1.52
CA PHE A 120 1.17 -7.77 -0.10
C PHE A 120 0.49 -9.12 0.12
N VAL A 121 0.88 -9.87 1.13
CA VAL A 121 0.35 -11.21 1.39
C VAL A 121 -0.40 -11.19 2.72
N PRO A 122 -1.72 -11.10 2.69
CA PRO A 122 -2.57 -11.68 3.71
C PRO A 122 -3.07 -13.05 3.21
N LEU A 123 -3.37 -13.97 4.12
CA LEU A 123 -3.94 -15.30 3.89
C LEU A 123 -5.32 -15.35 3.17
N MET A 124 -5.67 -14.37 2.34
CA MET A 124 -6.70 -14.47 1.31
C MET A 124 -6.19 -13.79 0.04
N ASN A 125 -6.21 -14.56 -1.05
CA ASN A 125 -5.81 -14.18 -2.39
C ASN A 125 -6.36 -12.80 -2.81
N VAL A 126 -5.56 -11.75 -2.64
CA VAL A 126 -5.66 -10.54 -3.47
C VAL A 126 -4.43 -10.55 -4.36
N VAL A 127 -4.43 -11.47 -5.32
CA VAL A 127 -3.49 -11.42 -6.46
C VAL A 127 -4.04 -10.35 -7.38
N LEU A 128 -3.48 -9.14 -7.30
CA LEU A 128 -3.77 -8.08 -8.26
C LEU A 128 -3.01 -8.42 -9.55
N ASN A 129 -3.72 -9.10 -10.45
CA ASN A 129 -3.28 -9.27 -11.82
C ASN A 129 -3.40 -7.92 -12.53
N ILE A 130 -2.27 -7.34 -12.89
CA ILE A 130 -2.23 -6.19 -13.79
C ILE A 130 -2.09 -6.78 -15.20
N ASN A 131 -3.16 -6.66 -16.00
CA ASN A 131 -3.08 -6.90 -17.45
C ASN A 131 -2.27 -5.81 -18.13
#